data_AF-A0A3D5MKR0-F1
#
_entry.id   AF-A0A3D5MKR0-F1
#
_cell.length_a   1.000
_cell.length_b   1.000
_cell.length_c   1.000
_cell.angle_alpha   90.00
_cell.angle_beta   90.00
_cell.angle_gamma   90.00
#
_symmetry.space_group_name_H-M   'P 1'
#
loop_
_entity.id
_entity.type
_entity.pdbx_description
1 polymer ?
#
loop_
_entity_poly.entity_id
_entity_poly.type
_entity_poly.pdbx_seq_one_letter_code
_entity_poly.pdbx_strand_id
1 'polypeptide(L)'
;MASPERTTDPPVGRQAPTSAFWPVFRVSLNNTFGLSAGRYRYLVRRERLWEPLLILLAVGSLVFTFSLLGYHVARAFIVSGAQLGQPEVAFTFALLVSQALVFFLGFFLVLSVLYFSTDLDILVPLPIRPGTIVAAKFGTVLVSEYLWVLLVLGPTAVAYARLVAGGPLFWLSVSAVALLAPVVPLALSSVLSLALMRFINRRHRDLLMVVASVIVIGVVLFFQMSLLSVPESELPAYLQRILSGQLRLVDAVGRGFPPAVWGTNVIASPDPATRLGSLAALAAVSLGAWWLMLFLGGRVFYGGLIGGEEIARRRLGPAELEAARARTMELVRQGSVVGAVFRREWRLFMRVPLYVMNGFVPSLIVPAMLLFPAVASSDPELARLLSLLQGAGTTRFYTALGFAALMVFLAGINTTSCTSISREGRQFWISKVVPVLPEEMVKGKMLFLAVTAVFSVAPVVIVFIIVARPPLLLLVGATVAGLAASLLALLLGLLVDIVRPYLTWTNPQQAVKSNLNAVIMMGVELVLLVGLGLTAYGLHTRLGLAEGPTLVCLLGLIGLLWVAAWRATVAAAADLYERRDF
;
A
#
# COMPACT_ATOMS: atom_id res chain seq x y z
N MET A 1 18.36 -62.10 -43.97
CA MET A 1 18.59 -60.86 -44.74
C MET A 1 17.30 -60.05 -44.75
N ALA A 2 17.43 -58.72 -44.71
CA ALA A 2 16.40 -57.68 -44.70
C ALA A 2 15.77 -57.31 -43.34
N SER A 3 16.25 -56.17 -42.84
CA SER A 3 15.67 -55.23 -41.88
C SER A 3 14.74 -54.22 -42.63
N PRO A 4 14.31 -53.09 -42.05
CA PRO A 4 13.10 -52.90 -41.24
C PRO A 4 12.15 -51.80 -41.82
N GLU A 5 10.84 -51.86 -41.55
CA GLU A 5 9.97 -50.68 -41.76
C GLU A 5 9.72 -49.95 -40.44
N ARG A 6 10.42 -48.82 -40.29
CA ARG A 6 10.11 -47.76 -39.33
C ARG A 6 8.91 -46.98 -39.86
N THR A 7 7.75 -47.13 -39.23
CA THR A 7 6.65 -46.16 -39.36
C THR A 7 7.00 -44.92 -38.55
N THR A 8 7.41 -43.87 -39.25
CA THR A 8 7.56 -42.52 -38.71
C THR A 8 6.18 -41.89 -38.54
N ASP A 9 5.63 -41.92 -37.33
CA ASP A 9 4.59 -40.97 -36.97
C ASP A 9 5.20 -39.56 -36.94
N PRO A 10 4.58 -38.56 -37.57
CA PRO A 10 5.06 -37.18 -37.47
C PRO A 10 4.85 -36.70 -36.02
N PRO A 11 5.74 -35.84 -35.49
CA PRO A 11 5.46 -35.21 -34.21
C PRO A 11 4.20 -34.36 -34.41
N VAL A 12 3.14 -34.68 -33.68
CA VAL A 12 1.98 -33.80 -33.53
C VAL A 12 2.49 -32.54 -32.87
N GLY A 13 2.91 -31.58 -33.69
CA GLY A 13 3.07 -30.20 -33.31
C GLY A 13 1.71 -29.71 -32.84
N ARG A 14 1.42 -29.89 -31.55
CA ARG A 14 0.35 -29.16 -30.88
C ARG A 14 0.70 -27.69 -31.03
N GLN A 15 0.08 -27.06 -32.02
CA GLN A 15 0.07 -25.63 -32.18
C GLN A 15 -0.27 -25.02 -30.81
N ALA A 16 0.68 -24.30 -30.22
CA ALA A 16 0.43 -23.56 -29.00
C ALA A 16 -0.80 -22.67 -29.26
N PRO A 17 -1.84 -22.72 -28.41
CA PRO A 17 -3.03 -21.92 -28.67
C PRO A 17 -2.62 -20.44 -28.63
N THR A 18 -2.69 -19.79 -29.79
CA THR A 18 -2.46 -18.35 -29.99
C THR A 18 -3.45 -17.50 -29.17
N SER A 19 -4.50 -18.12 -28.61
CA SER A 19 -5.53 -17.49 -27.78
C SER A 19 -5.35 -17.66 -26.27
N ALA A 20 -4.23 -18.20 -25.77
CA ALA A 20 -4.04 -18.44 -24.32
C ALA A 20 -4.08 -17.16 -23.45
N PHE A 21 -3.91 -15.97 -24.04
CA PHE A 21 -3.99 -14.69 -23.33
C PHE A 21 -5.30 -14.52 -22.58
N TRP A 22 -6.43 -14.71 -23.25
CA TRP A 22 -7.74 -14.39 -22.69
C TRP A 22 -8.17 -15.32 -21.55
N PRO A 23 -7.96 -16.65 -21.64
CA PRO A 23 -8.12 -17.55 -20.50
C PRO A 23 -7.25 -17.16 -19.30
N VAL A 24 -5.94 -16.91 -19.52
CA VAL A 24 -5.02 -16.54 -18.43
C VAL A 24 -5.43 -15.21 -17.80
N PHE A 25 -5.82 -14.23 -18.62
CA PHE A 25 -6.29 -12.92 -18.16
C PHE A 25 -7.57 -13.03 -17.33
N ARG A 26 -8.58 -13.75 -17.82
CA ARG A 26 -9.83 -13.98 -17.09
C ARG A 26 -9.60 -14.68 -15.75
N VAL A 27 -8.76 -15.72 -15.73
CA VAL A 27 -8.39 -16.42 -14.50
C VAL A 27 -7.63 -15.49 -13.56
N SER A 28 -6.69 -14.67 -14.07
CA SER A 28 -5.93 -13.72 -13.27
C SER A 28 -6.84 -12.65 -12.63
N LEU A 29 -7.78 -12.09 -13.39
CA LEU A 29 -8.78 -11.15 -12.87
C LEU A 29 -9.66 -11.81 -11.80
N ASN A 30 -10.16 -13.02 -12.09
CA ASN A 30 -11.03 -13.74 -11.16
C ASN A 30 -10.30 -14.08 -9.86
N ASN A 31 -9.03 -14.50 -9.94
CA ASN A 31 -8.20 -14.75 -8.77
C ASN A 31 -7.92 -13.46 -7.99
N THR A 32 -7.63 -12.35 -8.69
CA THR A 32 -7.29 -11.07 -8.06
C THR A 32 -8.47 -10.43 -7.33
N PHE A 33 -9.65 -10.42 -7.96
CA PHE A 33 -10.84 -9.76 -7.44
C PHE A 33 -11.81 -10.72 -6.72
N GLY A 34 -11.58 -12.03 -6.78
CA GLY A 34 -12.43 -13.03 -6.11
C GLY A 34 -13.87 -13.10 -6.63
N LEU A 35 -14.12 -12.72 -7.89
CA LEU A 35 -15.48 -12.52 -8.44
C LEU A 35 -16.33 -13.80 -8.37
N SER A 36 -15.78 -14.95 -8.77
CA SER A 36 -16.51 -16.23 -8.74
C SER A 36 -16.81 -16.70 -7.32
N ALA A 37 -15.84 -16.55 -6.42
CA ALA A 37 -15.99 -16.92 -5.01
C ALA A 37 -17.05 -16.05 -4.31
N GLY A 38 -17.03 -14.74 -4.56
CA GLY A 38 -18.05 -13.80 -4.07
C GLY A 38 -19.44 -14.12 -4.63
N ARG A 39 -19.56 -14.39 -5.94
CA ARG A 39 -20.84 -14.79 -6.55
C ARG A 39 -21.40 -16.05 -5.91
N TYR A 40 -20.58 -17.09 -5.76
CA TYR A 40 -21.03 -18.34 -5.15
C TYR A 40 -21.44 -18.16 -3.68
N ARG A 41 -20.67 -17.40 -2.89
CA ARG A 41 -20.96 -17.17 -1.47
C ARG A 41 -22.21 -16.33 -1.24
N TYR A 42 -22.31 -15.17 -1.89
CA TYR A 42 -23.36 -14.19 -1.60
C TYR A 42 -24.65 -14.40 -2.40
N LEU A 43 -24.55 -14.79 -3.68
CA LEU A 43 -25.73 -14.92 -4.55
C LEU A 43 -26.29 -16.34 -4.57
N VAL A 44 -25.43 -17.37 -4.60
CA VAL A 44 -25.88 -18.77 -4.66
C VAL A 44 -26.20 -19.31 -3.27
N ARG A 45 -25.24 -19.27 -2.34
CA ARG A 45 -25.44 -19.79 -0.98
C ARG A 45 -26.16 -18.83 -0.02
N ARG A 46 -26.22 -17.53 -0.34
CA ARG A 46 -26.77 -16.47 0.53
C ARG A 46 -26.19 -16.46 1.94
N GLU A 47 -24.93 -16.89 2.08
CA GLU A 47 -24.22 -16.88 3.34
C GLU A 47 -23.50 -15.53 3.53
N ARG A 48 -23.43 -15.05 4.78
CA ARG A 48 -22.65 -13.87 5.18
C ARG A 48 -22.97 -12.58 4.39
N LEU A 49 -24.26 -12.32 4.15
CA LEU A 49 -24.75 -11.14 3.41
C LEU A 49 -24.38 -9.78 4.04
N TRP A 50 -23.94 -9.77 5.30
CA TRP A 50 -23.41 -8.57 5.95
C TRP A 50 -22.02 -8.18 5.40
N GLU A 51 -21.22 -9.14 4.89
CA GLU A 51 -19.89 -8.88 4.31
C GLU A 51 -19.95 -7.88 3.13
N PRO A 52 -20.79 -8.08 2.09
CA PRO A 52 -20.88 -7.14 0.97
C PRO A 52 -21.44 -5.77 1.35
N LEU A 53 -22.38 -5.69 2.32
CA LEU A 53 -22.88 -4.40 2.83
C LEU A 53 -21.76 -3.62 3.52
N LEU A 54 -20.97 -4.29 4.35
CA LEU A 54 -19.83 -3.70 5.05
C LEU A 54 -18.73 -3.28 4.07
N ILE A 55 -18.43 -4.09 3.05
CA ILE A 55 -17.50 -3.71 1.97
C ILE A 55 -18.01 -2.48 1.23
N LEU A 56 -19.29 -2.45 0.86
CA LEU A 56 -19.89 -1.32 0.15
C LEU A 56 -19.84 -0.03 0.99
N LEU A 57 -20.16 -0.12 2.29
CA LEU A 57 -20.10 1.01 3.20
C LEU A 57 -18.66 1.52 3.37
N ALA A 58 -17.71 0.62 3.63
CA ALA A 58 -16.31 0.99 3.86
C ALA A 58 -15.65 1.55 2.59
N VAL A 59 -15.73 0.81 1.47
CA VAL A 59 -15.13 1.25 0.20
C VAL A 59 -15.87 2.46 -0.34
N GLY A 60 -17.21 2.49 -0.26
CA GLY A 60 -18.02 3.62 -0.70
C GLY A 60 -17.73 4.90 0.08
N SER A 61 -17.62 4.83 1.40
CA SER A 61 -17.25 5.99 2.23
C SER A 61 -15.83 6.49 1.95
N LEU A 62 -14.88 5.58 1.73
CA LEU A 62 -13.51 5.94 1.36
C LEU A 62 -13.45 6.63 0.00
N VAL A 63 -14.09 6.03 -1.01
CA VAL A 63 -14.18 6.59 -2.37
C VAL A 63 -14.86 7.96 -2.34
N PHE A 64 -15.96 8.10 -1.58
CA PHE A 64 -16.67 9.36 -1.42
C PHE A 64 -15.79 10.43 -0.78
N THR A 65 -15.14 10.12 0.35
CA THR A 65 -14.31 11.07 1.09
C THR A 65 -13.09 11.50 0.27
N PHE A 66 -12.43 10.55 -0.38
CA PHE A 66 -11.28 10.84 -1.25
C PHE A 66 -11.69 11.67 -2.47
N SER A 67 -12.84 11.37 -3.07
CA SER A 67 -13.37 12.14 -4.20
C SER A 67 -13.77 13.56 -3.79
N LEU A 68 -14.34 13.73 -2.61
CA LEU A 68 -14.70 15.03 -2.06
C LEU A 68 -13.44 15.88 -1.79
N LEU A 69 -12.43 15.30 -1.14
CA LEU A 69 -11.14 15.95 -0.94
C LEU A 69 -10.49 16.32 -2.28
N GLY A 70 -10.44 15.39 -3.22
CA GLY A 70 -9.92 15.60 -4.57
C GLY A 70 -10.64 16.73 -5.30
N TYR A 71 -11.97 16.83 -5.16
CA TYR A 71 -12.76 17.93 -5.73
C TYR A 71 -12.37 19.28 -5.13
N HIS A 72 -12.23 19.38 -3.80
CA HIS A 72 -11.85 20.62 -3.13
C HIS A 72 -10.44 21.08 -3.50
N VAL A 73 -9.48 20.15 -3.52
CA VAL A 73 -8.12 20.41 -3.96
C VAL A 73 -8.12 20.87 -5.42
N ALA A 74 -8.77 20.13 -6.31
CA ALA A 74 -8.86 20.49 -7.73
C ALA A 74 -9.51 21.88 -7.93
N ARG A 75 -10.58 22.19 -7.20
CA ARG A 75 -11.22 23.51 -7.24
C ARG A 75 -10.25 24.61 -6.83
N ALA A 76 -9.46 24.42 -5.77
CA ALA A 76 -8.46 25.40 -5.35
C ALA A 76 -7.43 25.65 -6.46
N PHE A 77 -6.89 24.59 -7.08
CA PHE A 77 -5.97 24.71 -8.20
C PHE A 77 -6.59 25.38 -9.43
N ILE A 78 -7.85 25.08 -9.77
CA ILE A 78 -8.55 25.69 -10.91
C ILE A 78 -8.77 27.19 -10.67
N VAL A 79 -9.23 27.58 -9.48
CA VAL A 79 -9.48 28.99 -9.16
C VAL A 79 -8.17 29.79 -9.16
N SER A 80 -7.11 29.27 -8.52
CA SER A 80 -5.79 29.92 -8.54
C SER A 80 -5.19 29.96 -9.94
N GLY A 81 -5.33 28.89 -10.73
CA GLY A 81 -4.89 28.86 -12.12
C GLY A 81 -5.67 29.82 -13.03
N ALA A 82 -6.97 29.99 -12.78
CA ALA A 82 -7.80 30.93 -13.53
C ALA A 82 -7.37 32.39 -13.32
N GLN A 83 -6.89 32.75 -12.13
CA GLN A 83 -6.31 34.08 -11.87
C GLN A 83 -5.06 34.35 -12.74
N LEU A 84 -4.36 33.29 -13.15
CA LEU A 84 -3.19 33.33 -14.03
C LEU A 84 -3.55 33.07 -15.50
N GLY A 85 -4.83 32.97 -15.85
CA GLY A 85 -5.31 32.63 -17.19
C GLY A 85 -5.04 31.19 -17.63
N GLN A 86 -4.65 30.30 -16.70
CA GLN A 86 -4.29 28.90 -16.97
C GLN A 86 -5.00 27.92 -16.02
N PRO A 87 -6.35 27.83 -16.06
CA PRO A 87 -7.11 26.90 -15.22
C PRO A 87 -6.78 25.41 -15.47
N GLU A 88 -6.25 25.08 -16.65
CA GLU A 88 -5.88 23.72 -17.06
C GLU A 88 -4.72 23.10 -16.28
N VAL A 89 -3.94 23.91 -15.56
CA VAL A 89 -2.81 23.46 -14.73
C VAL A 89 -3.25 22.42 -13.68
N ALA A 90 -4.51 22.49 -13.22
CA ALA A 90 -5.08 21.50 -12.32
C ALA A 90 -5.02 20.07 -12.89
N PHE A 91 -5.20 19.88 -14.20
CA PHE A 91 -5.07 18.57 -14.84
C PHE A 91 -3.62 18.10 -14.89
N THR A 92 -2.66 19.01 -15.09
CA THR A 92 -1.23 18.64 -15.07
C THR A 92 -0.83 18.11 -13.70
N PHE A 93 -1.23 18.78 -12.63
CA PHE A 93 -1.01 18.30 -11.26
C PHE A 93 -1.73 16.97 -10.99
N ALA A 94 -3.02 16.87 -11.35
CA ALA A 94 -3.79 15.65 -11.16
C ALA A 94 -3.16 14.45 -11.90
N LEU A 95 -2.71 14.66 -13.14
CA LEU A 95 -2.05 13.63 -13.94
C LEU A 95 -0.69 13.24 -13.35
N LEU A 96 0.14 14.20 -12.95
CA LEU A 96 1.43 13.90 -12.29
C LEU A 96 1.25 13.11 -11.00
N VAL A 97 0.30 13.52 -10.13
CA VAL A 97 0.00 12.80 -8.89
C VAL A 97 -0.51 11.40 -9.19
N SER A 98 -1.46 11.26 -10.12
CA SER A 98 -2.00 9.94 -10.49
C SER A 98 -0.92 9.03 -11.09
N GLN A 99 -0.04 9.54 -11.94
CA GLN A 99 1.03 8.77 -12.57
C GLN A 99 2.13 8.39 -11.58
N ALA A 100 2.45 9.27 -10.63
CA ALA A 100 3.36 8.97 -9.53
C ALA A 100 2.79 7.87 -8.62
N LEU A 101 1.50 7.94 -8.28
CA LEU A 101 0.81 6.89 -7.52
C LEU A 101 0.83 5.55 -8.27
N VAL A 102 0.49 5.55 -9.56
CA VAL A 102 0.50 4.33 -10.40
C VAL A 102 1.92 3.76 -10.53
N PHE A 103 2.94 4.60 -10.68
CA PHE A 103 4.33 4.15 -10.74
C PHE A 103 4.75 3.49 -9.43
N PHE A 104 4.50 4.17 -8.30
CA PHE A 104 4.87 3.71 -6.97
C PHE A 104 4.12 2.43 -6.57
N LEU A 105 2.79 2.46 -6.61
CA LEU A 105 1.95 1.32 -6.24
C LEU A 105 2.12 0.18 -7.24
N GLY A 106 2.12 0.50 -8.54
CA GLY A 106 2.26 -0.46 -9.62
C GLY A 106 3.54 -1.27 -9.55
N PHE A 107 4.67 -0.68 -9.14
CA PHE A 107 5.93 -1.41 -8.94
C PHE A 107 5.77 -2.61 -7.98
N PHE A 108 5.13 -2.38 -6.84
CA PHE A 108 4.92 -3.46 -5.85
C PHE A 108 3.83 -4.44 -6.29
N LEU A 109 2.77 -3.95 -6.94
CA LEU A 109 1.70 -4.82 -7.44
C LEU A 109 2.20 -5.76 -8.53
N VAL A 110 2.95 -5.24 -9.49
CA VAL A 110 3.57 -6.03 -10.55
C VAL A 110 4.53 -7.05 -9.96
N LEU A 111 5.38 -6.66 -9.02
CA LEU A 111 6.29 -7.58 -8.34
C LEU A 111 5.52 -8.73 -7.65
N SER A 112 4.45 -8.41 -6.92
CA SER A 112 3.61 -9.39 -6.21
C SER A 112 2.93 -10.37 -7.16
N VAL A 113 2.36 -9.86 -8.26
CA VAL A 113 1.61 -10.65 -9.25
C VAL A 113 2.53 -11.46 -10.17
N LEU A 114 3.69 -10.93 -10.54
CA LEU A 114 4.62 -11.59 -11.48
C LEU A 114 5.54 -12.61 -10.81
N TYR A 115 5.92 -12.41 -9.54
CA TYR A 115 6.97 -13.23 -8.92
C TYR A 115 6.58 -13.93 -7.62
N PHE A 116 5.51 -13.51 -6.95
CA PHE A 116 5.11 -14.06 -5.65
C PHE A 116 3.74 -14.77 -5.67
N SER A 117 3.13 -14.91 -6.84
CA SER A 117 1.83 -15.56 -6.96
C SER A 117 1.98 -17.08 -7.14
N THR A 118 1.15 -17.85 -6.44
CA THR A 118 1.18 -19.32 -6.43
C THR A 118 0.64 -19.96 -7.71
N ASP A 119 0.00 -19.17 -8.58
CA ASP A 119 -0.49 -19.62 -9.88
C ASP A 119 0.65 -19.81 -10.89
N LEU A 120 1.85 -19.26 -10.63
CA LEU A 120 3.03 -19.44 -11.47
C LEU A 120 3.49 -20.89 -11.54
N ASP A 121 3.37 -21.64 -10.44
CA ASP A 121 3.70 -23.06 -10.37
C ASP A 121 2.89 -23.90 -11.37
N ILE A 122 1.67 -23.43 -11.71
CA ILE A 122 0.80 -24.07 -12.69
C ILE A 122 1.01 -23.47 -14.08
N LEU A 123 1.23 -22.16 -14.19
CA LEU A 123 1.34 -21.45 -15.48
C LEU A 123 2.68 -21.68 -16.19
N VAL A 124 3.78 -21.83 -15.44
CA VAL A 124 5.14 -21.98 -15.99
C VAL A 124 5.35 -23.33 -16.69
N PRO A 125 4.85 -24.48 -16.18
CA PRO A 125 4.98 -25.76 -16.88
C PRO A 125 4.09 -25.87 -18.13
N LEU A 126 3.07 -25.02 -18.27
CA LEU A 126 2.20 -25.04 -19.44
C LEU A 126 2.93 -24.50 -20.68
N PRO A 127 2.60 -24.97 -21.89
CA PRO A 127 3.22 -24.51 -23.15
C PRO A 127 2.68 -23.13 -23.57
N ILE A 128 2.76 -22.14 -22.67
CA ILE A 128 2.34 -20.76 -22.85
C ILE A 128 3.59 -19.89 -22.97
N ARG A 129 3.59 -18.94 -23.91
CA ARG A 129 4.72 -18.02 -24.08
C ARG A 129 4.85 -17.10 -22.84
N PRO A 130 6.07 -16.81 -22.34
CA PRO A 130 6.28 -15.95 -21.18
C PRO A 130 5.63 -14.56 -21.35
N GLY A 131 5.74 -13.99 -22.55
CA GLY A 131 5.12 -12.70 -22.89
C GLY A 131 3.60 -12.70 -22.73
N THR A 132 2.92 -13.82 -22.96
CA THR A 132 1.47 -13.95 -22.77
C THR A 132 1.08 -13.92 -21.29
N ILE A 133 1.87 -14.57 -20.43
CA ILE A 133 1.67 -14.57 -18.97
C ILE A 133 1.89 -13.15 -18.42
N VAL A 134 2.99 -12.52 -18.84
CA VAL A 134 3.31 -11.13 -18.44
C VAL A 134 2.23 -10.17 -18.91
N ALA A 135 1.77 -10.27 -20.17
CA ALA A 135 0.69 -9.44 -20.70
C ALA A 135 -0.61 -9.57 -19.88
N ALA A 136 -1.01 -10.80 -19.57
CA ALA A 136 -2.24 -11.06 -18.81
C ALA A 136 -2.16 -10.52 -17.38
N LYS A 137 -1.01 -10.72 -16.71
CA LYS A 137 -0.77 -10.19 -15.36
C LYS A 137 -0.65 -8.67 -15.35
N PHE A 138 0.03 -8.08 -16.34
CA PHE A 138 0.08 -6.63 -16.52
C PHE A 138 -1.31 -6.03 -16.67
N GLY A 139 -2.16 -6.60 -17.54
CA GLY A 139 -3.54 -6.14 -17.70
C GLY A 139 -4.34 -6.24 -16.40
N THR A 140 -4.10 -7.27 -15.59
CA THR A 140 -4.77 -7.45 -14.30
C THR A 140 -4.40 -6.34 -13.32
N VAL A 141 -3.12 -5.95 -13.30
CA VAL A 141 -2.66 -4.81 -12.51
C VAL A 141 -3.22 -3.50 -13.07
N LEU A 142 -3.21 -3.32 -14.41
CA LEU A 142 -3.75 -2.14 -15.07
C LEU A 142 -5.22 -1.86 -14.69
N VAL A 143 -6.05 -2.90 -14.62
CA VAL A 143 -7.44 -2.79 -14.16
C VAL A 143 -7.52 -2.26 -12.72
N SER A 144 -6.59 -2.67 -11.85
CA SER A 144 -6.53 -2.20 -10.46
C SER A 144 -6.09 -0.73 -10.37
N GLU A 145 -5.21 -0.29 -11.27
CA GLU A 145 -4.67 1.07 -11.30
C GLU A 145 -5.68 2.11 -11.83
N TYR A 146 -6.64 1.72 -12.67
CA TYR A 146 -7.69 2.62 -13.13
C TYR A 146 -8.51 3.24 -11.99
N LEU A 147 -8.68 2.53 -10.88
CA LEU A 147 -9.36 3.07 -9.70
C LEU A 147 -8.63 4.31 -9.16
N TRP A 148 -7.29 4.27 -9.06
CA TRP A 148 -6.50 5.40 -8.57
C TRP A 148 -6.52 6.58 -9.53
N VAL A 149 -6.45 6.31 -10.83
CA VAL A 149 -6.57 7.37 -11.85
C VAL A 149 -7.95 8.04 -11.75
N LEU A 150 -9.03 7.28 -11.63
CA LEU A 150 -10.38 7.82 -11.49
C LEU A 150 -10.58 8.60 -10.19
N LEU A 151 -10.01 8.13 -9.07
CA LEU A 151 -10.10 8.80 -7.77
C LEU A 151 -9.44 10.19 -7.75
N VAL A 152 -8.43 10.43 -8.60
CA VAL A 152 -7.74 11.73 -8.69
C VAL A 152 -8.28 12.56 -9.87
N LEU A 153 -8.34 11.97 -11.07
CA LEU A 153 -8.71 12.67 -12.29
C LEU A 153 -10.23 12.92 -12.37
N GLY A 154 -11.05 12.02 -11.84
CA GLY A 154 -12.52 12.13 -11.87
C GLY A 154 -13.04 13.38 -11.17
N PRO A 155 -12.73 13.60 -9.88
CA PRO A 155 -13.11 14.82 -9.17
C PRO A 155 -12.56 16.09 -9.81
N THR A 156 -11.34 16.03 -10.37
CA THR A 156 -10.72 17.14 -11.11
C THR A 156 -11.53 17.50 -12.36
N ALA A 157 -11.94 16.50 -13.14
CA ALA A 157 -12.77 16.69 -14.32
C ALA A 157 -14.15 17.27 -13.96
N VAL A 158 -14.77 16.79 -12.88
CA VAL A 158 -16.05 17.32 -12.37
C VAL A 158 -15.92 18.78 -11.92
N ALA A 159 -14.83 19.11 -11.20
CA ALA A 159 -14.57 20.49 -10.78
C ALA A 159 -14.38 21.43 -11.98
N TYR A 160 -13.59 21.01 -12.98
CA TYR A 160 -13.34 21.80 -14.18
C TYR A 160 -14.60 22.01 -15.02
N ALA A 161 -15.39 20.95 -15.23
CA ALA A 161 -16.65 21.03 -15.98
C ALA A 161 -17.66 22.01 -15.36
N ARG A 162 -17.65 22.15 -14.02
CA ARG A 162 -18.54 23.08 -13.30
C ARG A 162 -18.05 24.53 -13.29
N LEU A 163 -16.75 24.75 -13.32
CA LEU A 163 -16.14 26.07 -13.12
C LEU A 163 -15.75 26.77 -14.43
N VAL A 164 -15.43 26.00 -15.48
CA VAL A 164 -14.93 26.53 -16.76
C VAL A 164 -15.88 26.17 -17.90
N ALA A 165 -15.87 24.92 -18.37
CA ALA A 165 -16.78 24.41 -19.39
C ALA A 165 -16.72 22.87 -19.46
N GLY A 166 -17.83 22.21 -19.79
CA GLY A 166 -17.98 20.75 -19.70
C GLY A 166 -18.73 20.07 -20.85
N GLY A 167 -18.34 20.33 -22.10
CA GLY A 167 -18.99 19.74 -23.28
C GLY A 167 -18.76 18.22 -23.47
N PRO A 168 -19.48 17.56 -24.40
CA PRO A 168 -19.33 16.11 -24.66
C PRO A 168 -17.90 15.71 -25.09
N LEU A 169 -17.25 16.55 -25.91
CA LEU A 169 -15.89 16.32 -26.38
C LEU A 169 -14.87 16.36 -25.24
N PHE A 170 -15.12 17.16 -24.20
CA PHE A 170 -14.29 17.21 -23.00
C PHE A 170 -14.35 15.89 -22.23
N TRP A 171 -15.53 15.31 -22.02
CA TRP A 171 -15.67 14.01 -21.34
C TRP A 171 -15.05 12.87 -22.15
N LEU A 172 -15.12 12.93 -23.48
CA LEU A 172 -14.42 11.99 -24.36
C LEU A 172 -12.90 12.11 -24.20
N SER A 173 -12.36 13.33 -24.20
CA SER A 173 -10.93 13.59 -23.96
C SER A 173 -10.47 13.10 -22.59
N VAL A 174 -11.21 13.41 -21.53
CA VAL A 174 -10.90 12.94 -20.16
C VAL A 174 -10.89 11.41 -20.10
N SER A 175 -11.85 10.76 -20.74
CA SER A 175 -11.94 9.30 -20.78
C SER A 175 -10.77 8.68 -21.54
N ALA A 176 -10.39 9.24 -22.69
CA ALA A 176 -9.24 8.78 -23.46
C ALA A 176 -7.93 8.93 -22.66
N VAL A 177 -7.74 10.06 -21.98
CA VAL A 177 -6.58 10.29 -21.12
C VAL A 177 -6.60 9.35 -19.91
N ALA A 178 -7.74 9.14 -19.26
CA ALA A 178 -7.85 8.22 -18.12
C ALA A 178 -7.45 6.78 -18.49
N LEU A 179 -7.76 6.35 -19.72
CA LEU A 179 -7.40 5.01 -20.21
C LEU A 179 -5.89 4.85 -20.50
N LEU A 180 -5.24 5.91 -21.00
CA LEU A 180 -3.83 5.88 -21.39
C LEU A 180 -2.87 6.28 -20.26
N ALA A 181 -3.31 7.16 -19.36
CA ALA A 181 -2.49 7.72 -18.29
C ALA A 181 -1.74 6.68 -17.43
N PRO A 182 -2.34 5.54 -17.01
CA PRO A 182 -1.62 4.57 -16.19
C PRO A 182 -0.65 3.68 -16.98
N VAL A 183 -0.77 3.60 -18.31
CA VAL A 183 -0.02 2.62 -19.12
C VAL A 183 1.48 2.87 -19.06
N VAL A 184 1.90 4.12 -19.24
CA VAL A 184 3.33 4.52 -19.21
C VAL A 184 3.96 4.28 -17.84
N PRO A 185 3.45 4.84 -16.72
CA PRO A 185 4.05 4.62 -15.40
C PRO A 185 4.01 3.15 -14.98
N LEU A 186 2.95 2.40 -15.32
CA LEU A 186 2.88 0.97 -15.00
C LEU A 186 3.86 0.13 -15.83
N ALA A 187 4.07 0.47 -17.10
CA ALA A 187 5.07 -0.20 -17.94
C ALA A 187 6.49 0.07 -17.41
N LEU A 188 6.80 1.31 -17.02
CA LEU A 188 8.08 1.66 -16.41
C LEU A 188 8.29 0.91 -15.09
N SER A 189 7.27 0.87 -14.22
CA SER A 189 7.34 0.15 -12.96
C SER A 189 7.51 -1.36 -13.18
N SER A 190 6.85 -1.93 -14.19
CA SER A 190 7.01 -3.34 -14.59
C SER A 190 8.41 -3.64 -15.09
N VAL A 191 8.97 -2.80 -15.97
CA VAL A 191 10.34 -2.94 -16.47
C VAL A 191 11.34 -2.86 -15.32
N LEU A 192 11.14 -1.93 -14.39
CA LEU A 192 11.95 -1.82 -13.19
C LEU A 192 11.87 -3.08 -12.34
N SER A 193 10.67 -3.62 -12.10
CA SER A 193 10.49 -4.89 -11.37
C SER A 193 11.18 -6.08 -12.05
N LEU A 194 11.08 -6.18 -13.39
CA LEU A 194 11.74 -7.22 -14.18
C LEU A 194 13.28 -7.12 -14.10
N ALA A 195 13.81 -5.90 -14.26
CA ALA A 195 15.25 -5.65 -14.16
C ALA A 195 15.76 -5.97 -12.75
N LEU A 196 15.05 -5.52 -11.72
CA LEU A 196 15.38 -5.78 -10.33
C LEU A 196 15.46 -7.29 -10.06
N MET A 197 14.46 -8.06 -10.50
CA MET A 197 14.44 -9.51 -10.26
C MET A 197 15.47 -10.28 -11.07
N ARG A 198 15.96 -9.72 -12.19
CA ARG A 198 17.04 -10.30 -12.98
C ARG A 198 18.41 -10.13 -12.34
N PHE A 199 18.69 -8.94 -11.81
CA PHE A 199 20.02 -8.58 -11.32
C PHE A 199 20.22 -8.82 -9.82
N ILE A 200 19.14 -8.92 -9.04
CA ILE A 200 19.26 -9.14 -7.60
C ILE A 200 19.51 -10.62 -7.29
N ASN A 201 20.71 -10.89 -6.76
CA ASN A 201 21.08 -12.18 -6.20
C ASN A 201 20.33 -12.42 -4.86
N ARG A 202 19.80 -13.64 -4.65
CA ARG A 202 18.81 -13.96 -3.59
C ARG A 202 19.29 -13.63 -2.16
N ARG A 203 20.60 -13.59 -1.90
CA ARG A 203 21.19 -13.38 -0.55
C ARG A 203 20.83 -12.05 0.11
N HIS A 204 20.54 -11.00 -0.67
CA HIS A 204 20.18 -9.66 -0.15
C HIS A 204 18.88 -9.09 -0.75
N ARG A 205 18.06 -9.95 -1.37
CA ARG A 205 16.82 -9.55 -2.05
C ARG A 205 15.88 -8.78 -1.13
N ASP A 206 15.69 -9.26 0.09
CA ASP A 206 14.76 -8.68 1.06
C ASP A 206 15.23 -7.29 1.53
N LEU A 207 16.53 -7.13 1.81
CA LEU A 207 17.13 -5.84 2.20
C LEU A 207 17.08 -4.82 1.05
N LEU A 208 17.41 -5.25 -0.18
CA LEU A 208 17.41 -4.37 -1.35
C LEU A 208 16.00 -3.93 -1.74
N MET A 209 14.97 -4.74 -1.49
CA MET A 209 13.58 -4.36 -1.72
C MET A 209 13.10 -3.31 -0.70
N VAL A 210 13.51 -3.43 0.57
CA VAL A 210 13.27 -2.39 1.58
C VAL A 210 14.03 -1.11 1.23
N VAL A 211 15.29 -1.22 0.82
CA VAL A 211 16.10 -0.07 0.38
C VAL A 211 15.48 0.59 -0.86
N ALA A 212 15.02 -0.17 -1.85
CA ALA A 212 14.34 0.36 -3.03
C ALA A 212 13.07 1.13 -2.64
N SER A 213 12.26 0.61 -1.72
CA SER A 213 11.09 1.33 -1.23
C SER A 213 11.43 2.63 -0.50
N VAL A 214 12.47 2.63 0.34
CA VAL A 214 12.96 3.83 1.03
C VAL A 214 13.53 4.84 0.03
N ILE A 215 14.24 4.38 -1.00
CA ILE A 215 14.73 5.24 -2.08
C ILE A 215 13.58 5.90 -2.82
N VAL A 216 12.54 5.15 -3.19
CA VAL A 216 11.40 5.76 -3.91
C VAL A 216 10.68 6.78 -3.03
N ILE A 217 10.50 6.51 -1.74
CA ILE A 217 9.98 7.50 -0.78
C ILE A 217 10.91 8.73 -0.71
N GLY A 218 12.22 8.50 -0.64
CA GLY A 218 13.22 9.56 -0.66
C GLY A 218 13.15 10.43 -1.91
N VAL A 219 12.91 9.83 -3.09
CA VAL A 219 12.71 10.56 -4.35
C VAL A 219 11.40 11.36 -4.32
N VAL A 220 10.30 10.80 -3.80
CA VAL A 220 9.04 11.52 -3.66
C VAL A 220 9.19 12.73 -2.74
N LEU A 221 9.83 12.55 -1.58
CA LEU A 221 10.10 13.63 -0.63
C LEU A 221 11.07 14.66 -1.22
N PHE A 222 12.11 14.23 -1.93
CA PHE A 222 13.05 15.12 -2.60
C PHE A 222 12.36 15.96 -3.68
N PHE A 223 11.51 15.35 -4.50
CA PHE A 223 10.77 16.06 -5.54
C PHE A 223 9.77 17.05 -4.93
N GLN A 224 9.09 16.65 -3.85
CA GLN A 224 8.23 17.52 -3.07
C GLN A 224 9.01 18.74 -2.56
N MET A 225 10.14 18.54 -1.89
CA MET A 225 10.97 19.63 -1.37
C MET A 225 11.52 20.52 -2.49
N SER A 226 11.89 19.94 -3.63
CA SER A 226 12.44 20.68 -4.78
C SER A 226 11.40 21.55 -5.48
N LEU A 227 10.15 21.09 -5.62
CA LEU A 227 9.05 21.88 -6.19
C LEU A 227 8.70 23.12 -5.34
N LEU A 228 9.03 23.08 -4.05
CA LEU A 228 8.75 24.15 -3.08
C LEU A 228 9.95 25.09 -2.88
N SER A 229 11.13 24.73 -3.39
CA SER A 229 12.38 25.49 -3.28
C SER A 229 12.51 26.52 -4.39
N VAL A 230 11.49 27.37 -4.61
CA VAL A 230 11.69 28.59 -5.41
C VAL A 230 12.23 29.65 -4.45
N PRO A 231 13.48 30.13 -4.60
CA PRO A 231 13.98 31.21 -3.76
C PRO A 231 13.03 32.42 -3.85
N GLU A 232 12.62 32.99 -2.71
CA GLU A 232 11.74 34.17 -2.68
C GLU A 232 12.26 35.32 -3.57
N SER A 233 13.58 35.40 -3.77
CA SER A 233 14.24 36.36 -4.64
C SER A 233 13.95 36.20 -6.14
N GLU A 234 13.60 35.01 -6.61
CA GLU A 234 13.30 34.75 -8.04
C GLU A 234 11.80 34.68 -8.34
N LEU A 235 10.97 34.64 -7.30
CA LEU A 235 9.52 34.54 -7.41
C LEU A 235 8.89 35.69 -8.22
N PRO A 236 9.30 36.98 -8.07
CA PRO A 236 8.75 38.08 -8.87
C PRO A 236 9.04 37.93 -10.38
N ALA A 237 10.26 37.50 -10.73
CA ALA A 237 10.66 37.28 -12.12
C ALA A 237 9.93 36.07 -12.74
N TYR A 238 9.71 35.01 -11.96
CA TYR A 238 8.91 33.86 -12.37
C TYR A 238 7.44 34.24 -12.58
N LEU A 239 6.83 34.94 -11.62
CA LEU A 239 5.45 35.43 -11.73
C LEU A 239 5.27 36.36 -12.94
N GLN A 240 6.24 37.24 -13.20
CA GLN A 240 6.20 38.11 -14.37
C GLN A 240 6.26 37.33 -15.69
N ARG A 241 7.04 36.24 -15.78
CA ARG A 241 7.09 35.35 -16.96
C ARG A 241 5.80 34.55 -17.17
N ILE A 242 5.10 34.22 -16.08
CA ILE A 242 3.81 33.53 -16.11
C ILE A 242 2.72 34.50 -16.60
N LEU A 243 2.67 35.69 -16.01
CA LEU A 243 1.69 36.73 -16.35
C LEU A 243 1.89 37.31 -17.75
N SER A 244 3.13 37.35 -18.26
CA SER A 244 3.43 37.74 -19.64
C SER A 244 3.13 36.65 -20.67
N GLY A 245 2.67 35.47 -20.24
CA GLY A 245 2.40 34.32 -21.11
C GLY A 245 3.65 33.63 -21.67
N GLN A 246 4.86 34.09 -21.31
CA GLN A 246 6.13 33.49 -21.75
C GLN A 246 6.37 32.11 -21.12
N LEU A 247 5.77 31.83 -19.96
CA LEU A 247 5.86 30.55 -19.27
C LEU A 247 4.46 29.93 -19.09
N ARG A 248 4.17 28.85 -19.81
CA ARG A 248 3.02 28.00 -19.52
C ARG A 248 3.35 27.13 -18.30
N LEU A 249 2.56 27.25 -17.22
CA LEU A 249 2.73 26.45 -16.00
C LEU A 249 2.64 24.96 -16.30
N VAL A 250 1.77 24.58 -17.24
CA VAL A 250 1.64 23.21 -17.74
C VAL A 250 3.00 22.66 -18.18
N ASP A 251 3.77 23.43 -18.95
CA ASP A 251 5.07 22.99 -19.46
C ASP A 251 6.16 23.06 -18.37
N ALA A 252 6.12 24.07 -17.50
CA ALA A 252 7.09 24.19 -16.40
C ALA A 252 6.98 23.03 -15.39
N VAL A 253 5.75 22.69 -15.00
CA VAL A 253 5.45 21.64 -14.01
C VAL A 253 5.59 20.24 -14.64
N GLY A 254 5.20 20.09 -15.90
CA GLY A 254 5.20 18.79 -16.59
C GLY A 254 6.48 18.43 -17.34
N ARG A 255 7.51 19.29 -17.37
CA ARG A 255 8.80 19.03 -18.06
C ARG A 255 9.48 17.72 -17.63
N GLY A 256 9.40 17.38 -16.34
CA GLY A 256 9.98 16.14 -15.81
C GLY A 256 9.25 14.87 -16.28
N PHE A 257 7.99 15.01 -16.70
CA PHE A 257 7.18 13.90 -17.19
C PHE A 257 6.20 14.34 -18.30
N PRO A 258 6.67 14.43 -19.55
CA PRO A 258 5.88 14.93 -20.69
C PRO A 258 4.50 14.28 -20.91
N PRO A 259 4.24 12.99 -20.58
CA PRO A 259 2.90 12.42 -20.72
C PRO A 259 1.80 13.17 -19.94
N ALA A 260 2.12 13.82 -18.82
CA ALA A 260 1.16 14.65 -18.08
C ALA A 260 0.77 15.93 -18.84
N VAL A 261 1.74 16.55 -19.52
CA VAL A 261 1.51 17.73 -20.38
C VAL A 261 0.62 17.37 -21.56
N TRP A 262 0.94 16.27 -22.25
CA TRP A 262 0.12 15.82 -23.36
C TRP A 262 -1.31 15.48 -22.93
N GLY A 263 -1.48 14.80 -21.79
CA GLY A 263 -2.82 14.54 -21.24
C GLY A 263 -3.60 15.82 -20.93
N THR A 264 -2.93 16.86 -20.40
CA THR A 264 -3.54 18.17 -20.16
C THR A 264 -3.98 18.83 -21.47
N ASN A 265 -3.11 18.83 -22.49
CA ASN A 265 -3.42 19.41 -23.80
C ASN A 265 -4.56 18.65 -24.51
N VAL A 266 -4.68 17.33 -24.33
CA VAL A 266 -5.82 16.56 -24.85
C VAL A 266 -7.16 17.01 -24.24
N ILE A 267 -7.15 17.36 -22.95
CA ILE A 267 -8.36 17.73 -22.22
C ILE A 267 -8.74 19.20 -22.45
N ALA A 268 -7.77 20.11 -22.35
CA ALA A 268 -8.06 21.53 -22.18
C ALA A 268 -7.53 22.43 -23.32
N SER A 269 -6.76 21.91 -24.28
CA SER A 269 -6.28 22.75 -25.39
C SER A 269 -7.46 23.19 -26.27
N PRO A 270 -7.58 24.49 -26.60
CA PRO A 270 -8.63 24.98 -27.49
C PRO A 270 -8.41 24.57 -28.95
N ASP A 271 -7.14 24.40 -29.37
CA ASP A 271 -6.78 24.02 -30.74
C ASP A 271 -6.97 22.51 -31.00
N PRO A 272 -7.81 22.11 -31.96
CA PRO A 272 -8.00 20.71 -32.32
C PRO A 272 -6.73 20.00 -32.78
N ALA A 273 -5.82 20.69 -33.48
CA ALA A 273 -4.59 20.09 -33.98
C ALA A 273 -3.65 19.73 -32.81
N THR A 274 -3.46 20.64 -31.87
CA THR A 274 -2.70 20.40 -30.63
C THR A 274 -3.31 19.27 -29.80
N ARG A 275 -4.65 19.21 -29.72
CA ARG A 275 -5.37 18.15 -29.02
C ARG A 275 -5.09 16.77 -29.63
N LEU A 276 -5.25 16.64 -30.94
CA LEU A 276 -5.01 15.39 -31.67
C LEU A 276 -3.52 14.99 -31.65
N GLY A 277 -2.61 15.94 -31.84
CA GLY A 277 -1.17 15.70 -31.76
C GLY A 277 -0.74 15.21 -30.39
N SER A 278 -1.26 15.81 -29.31
CA SER A 278 -0.98 15.38 -27.94
C SER A 278 -1.58 14.00 -27.64
N LEU A 279 -2.77 13.69 -28.16
CA LEU A 279 -3.36 12.36 -28.02
C LEU A 279 -2.53 11.30 -28.75
N ALA A 280 -2.10 11.60 -29.97
CA ALA A 280 -1.24 10.71 -30.76
C ALA A 280 0.10 10.48 -30.07
N ALA A 281 0.74 11.52 -29.52
CA ALA A 281 1.98 11.41 -28.76
C ALA A 281 1.80 10.54 -27.50
N LEU A 282 0.73 10.77 -26.72
CA LEU A 282 0.41 9.99 -25.53
C LEU A 282 0.14 8.52 -25.87
N ALA A 283 -0.62 8.26 -26.94
CA ALA A 283 -0.91 6.91 -27.40
C ALA A 283 0.36 6.20 -27.91
N ALA A 284 1.19 6.87 -28.70
CA ALA A 284 2.43 6.32 -29.24
C ALA A 284 3.41 5.93 -28.11
N VAL A 285 3.60 6.80 -27.11
CA VAL A 285 4.46 6.49 -25.96
C VAL A 285 3.86 5.39 -25.08
N SER A 286 2.55 5.36 -24.90
CA SER A 286 1.87 4.28 -24.16
C SER A 286 2.05 2.92 -24.84
N LEU A 287 1.86 2.88 -26.17
CA LEU A 287 2.08 1.67 -26.97
C LEU A 287 3.54 1.24 -26.97
N GLY A 288 4.48 2.18 -27.10
CA GLY A 288 5.92 1.91 -27.04
C GLY A 288 6.35 1.36 -25.68
N ALA A 289 5.86 1.95 -24.58
CA ALA A 289 6.14 1.49 -23.23
C ALA A 289 5.55 0.09 -22.97
N TRP A 290 4.31 -0.14 -23.40
CA TRP A 290 3.68 -1.46 -23.33
C TRP A 290 4.45 -2.51 -24.14
N TRP A 291 4.86 -2.18 -25.38
CA TRP A 291 5.66 -3.07 -26.21
C TRP A 291 7.02 -3.39 -25.59
N LEU A 292 7.72 -2.38 -25.07
CA LEU A 292 9.00 -2.55 -24.38
C LEU A 292 8.86 -3.49 -23.18
N MET A 293 7.80 -3.32 -22.39
CA MET A 293 7.48 -4.18 -21.26
C MET A 293 7.24 -5.63 -21.71
N LEU A 294 6.47 -5.87 -22.77
CA LEU A 294 6.24 -7.22 -23.30
C LEU A 294 7.50 -7.86 -23.86
N PHE A 295 8.33 -7.08 -24.56
CA PHE A 295 9.59 -7.53 -25.13
C PHE A 295 10.58 -7.96 -24.03
N LEU A 296 10.75 -7.13 -23.01
CA LEU A 296 11.60 -7.44 -21.86
C LEU A 296 11.00 -8.57 -21.02
N GLY A 297 9.69 -8.57 -20.81
CA GLY A 297 8.97 -9.65 -20.13
C GLY A 297 9.16 -11.00 -20.81
N GLY A 298 9.07 -11.04 -22.14
CA GLY A 298 9.30 -12.28 -22.90
C GLY A 298 10.70 -12.88 -22.73
N ARG A 299 11.72 -12.05 -22.50
CA ARG A 299 13.14 -12.48 -22.42
C ARG A 299 13.66 -12.65 -21.00
N VAL A 300 13.23 -11.78 -20.08
CA VAL A 300 13.84 -11.62 -18.75
C VAL A 300 13.02 -12.33 -17.67
N PHE A 301 11.71 -12.48 -17.87
CA PHE A 301 10.79 -12.96 -16.84
C PHE A 301 11.19 -14.32 -16.25
N TYR A 302 11.34 -15.35 -17.09
CA TYR A 302 11.73 -16.69 -16.64
C TYR A 302 13.15 -16.71 -16.03
N GLY A 303 14.07 -15.90 -16.56
CA GLY A 303 15.42 -15.79 -16.00
C GLY A 303 15.46 -15.22 -14.58
N GLY A 304 14.50 -14.34 -14.21
CA GLY A 304 14.34 -13.84 -12.84
C GLY A 304 13.52 -14.75 -11.92
N LEU A 305 12.68 -15.62 -12.50
CA LEU A 305 11.84 -16.57 -11.77
C LEU A 305 12.61 -17.85 -11.41
N ILE A 306 13.19 -18.53 -12.42
CA ILE A 306 13.89 -19.82 -12.29
C ILE A 306 15.23 -19.68 -11.59
N GLY A 307 15.98 -18.59 -11.87
CA GLY A 307 17.20 -18.26 -11.14
C GLY A 307 16.98 -18.01 -9.64
N GLY A 308 15.71 -17.90 -9.21
CA GLY A 308 15.33 -17.87 -7.80
C GLY A 308 15.21 -19.24 -7.15
N GLU A 309 14.84 -20.28 -7.89
CA GLU A 309 14.66 -21.65 -7.37
C GLU A 309 15.91 -22.51 -7.49
N GLU A 310 16.74 -22.26 -8.50
CA GLU A 310 18.06 -22.86 -8.71
C GLU A 310 19.11 -22.31 -7.73
N ILE A 311 18.87 -22.45 -6.42
CA ILE A 311 20.01 -22.82 -5.58
C ILE A 311 20.19 -24.30 -5.86
N ALA A 312 21.04 -24.62 -6.83
CA ALA A 312 21.70 -25.91 -6.89
C ALA A 312 22.08 -26.23 -5.44
N ARG A 313 21.39 -27.21 -4.83
CA ARG A 313 21.74 -27.69 -3.50
C ARG A 313 23.20 -28.07 -3.63
N ARG A 314 24.11 -27.22 -3.15
CA ARG A 314 25.48 -27.63 -2.91
C ARG A 314 25.31 -28.83 -2.00
N ARG A 315 25.58 -30.03 -2.52
CA ARG A 315 25.55 -31.24 -1.72
C ARG A 315 26.63 -31.02 -0.69
N LEU A 316 26.21 -30.58 0.51
CA LEU A 316 27.10 -30.40 1.65
C LEU A 316 27.78 -31.74 1.86
N GLY A 317 29.09 -31.71 2.05
CA GLY A 317 29.82 -32.92 2.46
C GLY A 317 29.27 -33.44 3.80
N PRO A 318 29.46 -34.72 4.15
CA PRO A 318 28.99 -35.29 5.41
C PRO A 318 29.39 -34.46 6.64
N ALA A 319 30.64 -33.98 6.68
CA ALA A 319 31.17 -33.14 7.76
C ALA A 319 30.55 -31.73 7.80
N GLU A 320 30.28 -31.11 6.65
CA GLU A 320 29.61 -29.80 6.59
C GLU A 320 28.14 -29.92 7.02
N LEU A 321 27.49 -31.04 6.70
CA LEU A 321 26.12 -31.35 7.13
C LEU A 321 26.05 -31.60 8.64
N GLU A 322 27.01 -32.32 9.21
CA GLU A 322 27.13 -32.53 10.65
C GLU A 322 27.41 -31.23 11.39
N ALA A 323 28.32 -30.39 10.90
CA ALA A 323 28.57 -29.07 11.47
C ALA A 323 27.33 -28.14 11.39
N ALA A 324 26.60 -28.18 10.28
CA ALA A 324 25.34 -27.44 10.13
C ALA A 324 24.25 -27.96 11.07
N ARG A 325 24.13 -29.29 11.24
CA ARG A 325 23.22 -29.91 12.19
C ARG A 325 23.58 -29.56 13.63
N ALA A 326 24.85 -29.62 14.00
CA ALA A 326 25.34 -29.25 15.32
C ALA A 326 25.01 -27.79 15.65
N ARG A 327 25.29 -26.85 14.72
CA ARG A 327 24.89 -25.44 14.87
C ARG A 327 23.38 -25.26 14.99
N THR A 328 22.60 -26.01 14.20
CA THR A 328 21.13 -25.94 14.28
C THR A 328 20.63 -26.47 15.63
N MET A 329 21.21 -27.56 16.13
CA MET A 329 20.86 -28.18 17.40
C MET A 329 21.23 -27.28 18.59
N GLU A 330 22.36 -26.57 18.50
CA GLU A 330 22.80 -25.58 19.48
C GLU A 330 21.84 -24.39 19.53
N LEU A 331 21.44 -23.86 18.36
CA LEU A 331 20.43 -22.80 18.25
C LEU A 331 19.06 -23.22 18.79
N VAL A 332 18.66 -24.48 18.61
CA VAL A 332 17.41 -25.04 19.13
C VAL A 332 17.49 -25.21 20.65
N ARG A 333 18.62 -25.67 21.19
CA ARG A 333 18.82 -25.85 22.64
C ARG A 333 18.83 -24.56 23.44
N GLN A 334 19.26 -23.45 22.84
CA GLN A 334 19.39 -22.16 23.52
C GLN A 334 18.22 -21.19 23.25
N GLY A 335 17.34 -21.50 22.30
CA GLY A 335 16.29 -20.57 21.85
C GLY A 335 14.99 -20.67 22.64
N SER A 336 14.44 -19.52 23.08
CA SER A 336 13.06 -19.48 23.58
C SER A 336 12.05 -19.76 22.46
N VAL A 337 10.97 -20.50 22.78
CA VAL A 337 9.89 -20.81 21.84
C VAL A 337 9.27 -19.53 21.27
N VAL A 338 8.94 -18.58 22.15
CA VAL A 338 8.42 -17.23 21.80
C VAL A 338 9.38 -16.50 20.85
N GLY A 339 10.70 -16.58 21.10
CA GLY A 339 11.72 -15.97 20.24
C GLY A 339 11.83 -16.65 18.87
N ALA A 340 11.60 -17.96 18.78
CA ALA A 340 11.54 -18.67 17.50
C ALA A 340 10.33 -18.23 16.67
N VAL A 341 9.16 -18.12 17.29
CA VAL A 341 7.92 -17.62 16.65
C VAL A 341 8.11 -16.18 16.19
N PHE A 342 8.63 -15.29 17.03
CA PHE A 342 8.95 -13.91 16.67
C PHE A 342 9.88 -13.83 15.44
N ARG A 343 10.99 -14.57 15.44
CA ARG A 343 11.94 -14.58 14.31
C ARG A 343 11.32 -15.13 13.03
N ARG A 344 10.33 -16.02 13.14
CA ARG A 344 9.57 -16.53 12.00
C ARG A 344 8.66 -15.44 11.45
N GLU A 345 7.88 -14.76 12.29
CA GLU A 345 7.03 -13.64 11.88
C GLU A 345 7.84 -12.53 11.21
N TRP A 346 8.97 -12.14 11.81
CA TRP A 346 9.88 -11.15 11.23
C TRP A 346 10.36 -11.53 9.83
N ARG A 347 10.78 -12.79 9.64
CA ARG A 347 11.22 -13.28 8.33
C ARG A 347 10.10 -13.36 7.31
N LEU A 348 8.90 -13.83 7.70
CA LEU A 348 7.74 -13.88 6.82
C LEU A 348 7.33 -12.48 6.35
N PHE A 349 7.35 -11.51 7.26
CA PHE A 349 7.03 -10.11 6.97
C PHE A 349 8.04 -9.46 6.03
N MET A 350 9.34 -9.58 6.32
CA MET A 350 10.40 -8.93 5.53
C MET A 350 10.62 -9.55 4.15
N ARG A 351 10.30 -10.85 3.99
CA ARG A 351 10.47 -11.57 2.72
C ARG A 351 9.52 -11.11 1.62
N VAL A 352 8.41 -10.47 1.98
CA VAL A 352 7.40 -9.99 1.02
C VAL A 352 7.37 -8.46 1.11
N PRO A 353 7.92 -7.74 0.11
CA PRO A 353 8.01 -6.27 0.16
C PRO A 353 6.68 -5.58 0.37
N LEU A 354 5.62 -6.13 -0.23
CA LEU A 354 4.28 -5.60 -0.09
C LEU A 354 3.80 -5.57 1.38
N TYR A 355 4.22 -6.53 2.19
CA TYR A 355 3.89 -6.55 3.62
C TYR A 355 4.61 -5.42 4.36
N VAL A 356 5.90 -5.22 4.09
CA VAL A 356 6.68 -4.10 4.63
C VAL A 356 6.07 -2.76 4.22
N MET A 357 5.63 -2.63 2.98
CA MET A 357 4.97 -1.43 2.48
C MET A 357 3.69 -1.12 3.22
N ASN A 358 2.78 -2.07 3.33
CA ASN A 358 1.52 -1.82 4.03
C ASN A 358 1.68 -1.70 5.56
N GLY A 359 2.79 -2.20 6.12
CA GLY A 359 3.01 -2.22 7.57
C GLY A 359 3.94 -1.14 8.13
N PHE A 360 4.90 -0.61 7.35
CA PHE A 360 5.90 0.35 7.84
C PHE A 360 5.88 1.69 7.10
N VAL A 361 5.52 1.71 5.82
CA VAL A 361 5.60 2.96 5.04
C VAL A 361 4.56 4.00 5.48
N PRO A 362 3.29 3.66 5.75
CA PRO A 362 2.32 4.62 6.31
C PRO A 362 2.83 5.28 7.59
N SER A 363 3.48 4.51 8.46
CA SER A 363 4.09 4.99 9.71
C SER A 363 5.20 6.02 9.53
N LEU A 364 5.85 6.07 8.37
CA LEU A 364 6.88 7.06 8.06
C LEU A 364 6.32 8.25 7.30
N ILE A 365 5.46 8.00 6.30
CA ILE A 365 4.94 9.04 5.42
C ILE A 365 4.06 10.02 6.18
N VAL A 366 3.10 9.54 6.97
CA VAL A 366 2.13 10.43 7.63
C VAL A 366 2.82 11.38 8.61
N PRO A 367 3.72 10.94 9.50
CA PRO A 367 4.46 11.86 10.37
C PRO A 367 5.38 12.81 9.59
N ALA A 368 6.04 12.34 8.52
CA ALA A 368 6.85 13.20 7.68
C ALA A 368 6.03 14.34 7.03
N MET A 369 4.80 14.04 6.59
CA MET A 369 3.88 15.06 6.08
C MET A 369 3.48 16.09 7.13
N LEU A 370 3.42 15.73 8.41
CA LEU A 370 3.11 16.66 9.51
C LEU A 370 4.29 17.57 9.90
N LEU A 371 5.51 17.27 9.45
CA LEU A 371 6.65 18.19 9.58
C LEU A 371 6.59 19.33 8.56
N PHE A 372 5.83 19.16 7.47
CA PHE A 372 5.72 20.17 6.42
C PHE A 372 5.29 21.55 6.95
N PRO A 373 4.24 21.66 7.80
CA PRO A 373 3.90 22.91 8.46
C PRO A 373 5.03 23.62 9.18
N ALA A 374 5.89 22.86 9.87
CA ALA A 374 6.97 23.42 10.67
C ALA A 374 8.13 23.96 9.83
N VAL A 375 8.29 23.48 8.59
CA VAL A 375 9.36 23.90 7.67
C VAL A 375 8.89 25.03 6.74
N ALA A 376 7.62 25.02 6.33
CA ALA A 376 7.01 26.04 5.45
C ALA A 376 6.40 27.23 6.22
N SER A 377 7.06 27.66 7.31
CA SER A 377 6.55 28.66 8.28
C SER A 377 6.24 30.06 7.72
N SER A 378 6.53 30.32 6.44
CA SER A 378 6.22 31.58 5.75
C SER A 378 4.74 31.74 5.37
N ASP A 379 3.93 30.67 5.42
CA ASP A 379 2.49 30.74 5.18
C ASP A 379 1.70 31.16 6.45
N PRO A 380 0.91 32.25 6.42
CA PRO A 380 0.12 32.72 7.56
C PRO A 380 -0.89 31.70 8.12
N GLU A 381 -1.51 30.88 7.26
CA GLU A 381 -2.46 29.85 7.71
C GLU A 381 -1.74 28.72 8.45
N LEU A 382 -0.54 28.39 7.97
CA LEU A 382 0.31 27.37 8.55
C LEU A 382 0.89 27.79 9.90
N ALA A 383 1.30 29.06 10.01
CA ALA A 383 1.70 29.67 11.26
C ALA A 383 0.56 29.66 12.30
N ARG A 384 -0.69 29.91 11.86
CA ARG A 384 -1.87 29.82 12.72
C ARG A 384 -2.09 28.38 13.20
N LEU A 385 -1.98 27.39 12.32
CA LEU A 385 -2.07 25.97 12.67
C LEU A 385 -1.01 25.57 13.72
N LEU A 386 0.24 25.98 13.52
CA LEU A 386 1.32 25.75 14.49
C LEU A 386 1.03 26.40 15.84
N SER A 387 0.50 27.64 15.85
CA SER A 387 0.16 28.33 17.08
C SER A 387 -0.95 27.64 17.87
N LEU A 388 -1.91 26.99 17.18
CA LEU A 388 -2.96 26.19 17.82
C LEU A 388 -2.38 24.92 18.46
N LEU A 389 -1.45 24.24 17.76
CA LEU A 389 -0.76 23.07 18.29
C LEU A 389 0.11 23.41 19.51
N GLN A 390 0.71 24.60 19.53
CA GLN A 390 1.56 25.12 20.60
C GLN A 390 0.81 25.95 21.67
N GLY A 391 -0.52 25.97 21.62
CA GLY A 391 -1.39 26.78 22.51
C GLY A 391 -1.14 26.54 24.00
N ALA A 392 -1.81 27.24 24.92
CA ALA A 392 -1.59 27.11 26.37
C ALA A 392 -2.72 26.34 27.09
N GLY A 393 -2.44 25.86 28.30
CA GLY A 393 -3.42 25.19 29.17
C GLY A 393 -4.10 23.99 28.51
N THR A 394 -5.42 23.94 28.60
CA THR A 394 -6.28 22.85 28.08
C THR A 394 -6.06 22.53 26.60
N THR A 395 -5.67 23.52 25.78
CA THR A 395 -5.34 23.28 24.36
C THR A 395 -4.13 22.35 24.22
N ARG A 396 -3.13 22.43 25.10
CA ARG A 396 -1.96 21.52 25.09
C ARG A 396 -2.35 20.09 25.41
N PHE A 397 -3.25 19.90 26.35
CA PHE A 397 -3.74 18.57 26.72
C PHE A 397 -4.45 17.91 25.54
N TYR A 398 -5.31 18.64 24.83
CA TYR A 398 -5.96 18.12 23.63
C TYR A 398 -5.01 17.89 22.47
N THR A 399 -3.99 18.74 22.29
CA THR A 399 -2.92 18.46 21.32
C THR A 399 -2.20 17.15 21.67
N ALA A 400 -1.84 16.94 22.94
CA ALA A 400 -1.19 15.71 23.39
C ALA A 400 -2.07 14.47 23.15
N LEU A 401 -3.38 14.57 23.43
CA LEU A 401 -4.34 13.51 23.15
C LEU A 401 -4.51 13.27 21.64
N GLY A 402 -4.46 14.32 20.82
CA GLY A 402 -4.48 14.23 19.36
C GLY A 402 -3.27 13.48 18.81
N PHE A 403 -2.06 13.74 19.33
CA PHE A 403 -0.87 12.97 18.98
C PHE A 403 -0.94 11.52 19.47
N ALA A 404 -1.49 11.26 20.66
CA ALA A 404 -1.75 9.89 21.13
C ALA A 404 -2.77 9.17 20.23
N ALA A 405 -3.83 9.84 19.79
CA ALA A 405 -4.80 9.29 18.85
C ALA A 405 -4.16 9.00 17.48
N LEU A 406 -3.25 9.87 17.00
CA LEU A 406 -2.50 9.65 15.77
C LEU A 406 -1.57 8.42 15.88
N MET A 407 -0.93 8.21 17.04
CA MET A 407 -0.14 6.99 17.30
C MET A 407 -0.99 5.72 17.21
N VAL A 408 -2.21 5.74 17.78
CA VAL A 408 -3.15 4.63 17.68
C VAL A 408 -3.56 4.40 16.23
N PHE A 409 -3.98 5.46 15.55
CA PHE A 409 -4.41 5.45 14.14
C PHE A 409 -3.36 4.85 13.20
N LEU A 410 -2.09 5.25 13.34
CA LEU A 410 -1.03 4.70 12.50
C LEU A 410 -0.71 3.24 12.85
N ALA A 411 -0.87 2.83 14.11
CA ALA A 411 -0.68 1.44 14.49
C ALA A 411 -1.78 0.53 13.92
N GLY A 412 -3.03 0.97 13.84
CA GLY A 412 -4.12 0.14 13.32
C GLY A 412 -4.28 0.17 11.79
N ILE A 413 -3.91 1.27 11.12
CA ILE A 413 -3.84 1.29 9.64
C ILE A 413 -2.78 0.29 9.11
N ASN A 414 -1.79 -0.03 9.94
CA ASN A 414 -0.83 -1.09 9.65
C ASN A 414 -1.51 -2.44 9.80
N THR A 415 -1.91 -3.02 8.68
CA THR A 415 -2.60 -4.33 8.57
C THR A 415 -1.78 -5.53 9.07
N THR A 416 -0.65 -5.31 9.75
CA THR A 416 0.26 -6.34 10.26
C THR A 416 -0.39 -7.28 11.27
N SER A 417 -1.27 -6.75 12.13
CA SER A 417 -2.00 -7.52 13.14
C SER A 417 -3.13 -8.34 12.54
N CYS A 418 -4.02 -7.69 11.78
CA CYS A 418 -5.22 -8.28 11.19
C CYS A 418 -4.95 -9.23 10.02
N THR A 419 -3.68 -9.52 9.74
CA THR A 419 -3.24 -10.49 8.74
C THR A 419 -2.15 -11.42 9.26
N SER A 420 -1.84 -11.40 10.56
CA SER A 420 -0.73 -12.15 11.14
C SER A 420 -0.74 -13.65 10.83
N ILE A 421 -1.89 -14.30 10.98
CA ILE A 421 -2.16 -15.69 10.62
C ILE A 421 -2.47 -15.81 9.13
N SER A 422 -3.24 -14.88 8.57
CA SER A 422 -3.56 -14.86 7.15
C SER A 422 -2.30 -14.91 6.27
N ARG A 423 -1.21 -14.23 6.66
CA ARG A 423 0.09 -14.24 5.96
C ARG A 423 0.77 -15.61 5.90
N GLU A 424 0.45 -16.54 6.79
CA GLU A 424 0.95 -17.92 6.75
C GLU A 424 0.30 -18.72 5.60
N GLY A 425 -0.91 -18.33 5.18
CA GLY A 425 -1.61 -18.90 4.03
C GLY A 425 -1.75 -20.42 4.12
N ARG A 426 -1.50 -21.10 2.99
CA ARG A 426 -1.57 -22.57 2.90
C ARG A 426 -0.56 -23.31 3.78
N GLN A 427 0.44 -22.63 4.34
CA GLN A 427 1.44 -23.25 5.22
C GLN A 427 1.01 -23.23 6.70
N PHE A 428 -0.17 -22.68 7.02
CA PHE A 428 -0.69 -22.61 8.38
C PHE A 428 -0.80 -23.98 9.07
N TRP A 429 -1.00 -25.07 8.31
CA TRP A 429 -1.01 -26.42 8.87
C TRP A 429 0.28 -26.74 9.64
N ILE A 430 1.43 -26.20 9.24
CA ILE A 430 2.69 -26.40 9.96
C ILE A 430 2.58 -25.84 11.38
N SER A 431 1.97 -24.67 11.55
CA SER A 431 1.77 -24.05 12.85
C SER A 431 0.81 -24.84 13.76
N LYS A 432 -0.04 -25.70 13.20
CA LYS A 432 -0.91 -26.59 13.98
C LYS A 432 -0.21 -27.85 14.50
N VAL A 433 0.77 -28.35 13.75
CA VAL A 433 1.44 -29.63 14.07
C VAL A 433 2.65 -29.41 14.97
N VAL A 434 3.17 -28.18 15.05
CA VAL A 434 4.28 -27.83 15.95
C VAL A 434 3.82 -27.98 17.41
N PRO A 435 4.56 -28.73 18.26
CA PRO A 435 4.18 -29.01 19.64
C PRO A 435 4.46 -27.82 20.56
N VAL A 436 3.73 -26.72 20.37
CA VAL A 436 3.87 -25.48 21.14
C VAL A 436 2.50 -25.04 21.63
N LEU A 437 2.45 -24.53 22.85
CA LEU A 437 1.20 -24.07 23.44
C LEU A 437 0.63 -22.88 22.65
N PRO A 438 -0.69 -22.81 22.40
CA PRO A 438 -1.34 -21.69 21.71
C PRO A 438 -0.98 -20.32 22.29
N GLU A 439 -0.86 -20.23 23.62
CA GLU A 439 -0.46 -19.00 24.31
C GLU A 439 0.96 -18.55 23.94
N GLU A 440 1.91 -19.47 23.80
CA GLU A 440 3.27 -19.15 23.38
C GLU A 440 3.34 -18.69 21.92
N MET A 441 2.49 -19.24 21.06
CA MET A 441 2.31 -18.77 19.68
C MET A 441 1.79 -17.33 19.65
N VAL A 442 0.77 -17.02 20.46
CA VAL A 442 0.21 -15.66 20.59
C VAL A 442 1.26 -14.69 21.14
N LYS A 443 2.02 -15.07 22.19
CA LYS A 443 3.11 -14.26 22.74
C LYS A 443 4.17 -13.93 21.69
N GLY A 444 4.58 -14.91 20.89
CA GLY A 444 5.57 -14.71 19.82
C GLY A 444 5.10 -13.74 18.75
N LYS A 445 3.83 -13.85 18.35
CA LYS A 445 3.20 -12.91 17.41
C LYS A 445 3.04 -11.51 18.03
N MET A 446 2.64 -11.43 19.28
CA MET A 446 2.49 -10.14 19.99
C MET A 446 3.83 -9.42 20.14
N LEU A 447 4.94 -10.14 20.36
CA LEU A 447 6.27 -9.53 20.40
C LEU A 447 6.63 -8.88 19.05
N PHE A 448 6.29 -9.53 17.93
CA PHE A 448 6.47 -8.94 16.60
C PHE A 448 5.62 -7.67 16.44
N LEU A 449 4.34 -7.72 16.84
CA LEU A 449 3.45 -6.56 16.79
C LEU A 449 3.90 -5.42 17.72
N ALA A 450 4.52 -5.72 18.85
CA ALA A 450 5.07 -4.69 19.73
C ALA A 450 6.21 -3.92 19.05
N VAL A 451 7.08 -4.61 18.29
CA VAL A 451 8.14 -3.96 17.50
C VAL A 451 7.52 -3.08 16.40
N THR A 452 6.46 -3.54 15.72
CA THR A 452 5.80 -2.72 14.70
C THR A 452 5.07 -1.51 15.31
N ALA A 453 4.53 -1.63 16.52
CA ALA A 453 3.95 -0.52 17.26
C ALA A 453 5.01 0.55 17.56
N VAL A 454 6.17 0.17 18.12
CA VAL A 454 7.26 1.10 18.42
C VAL A 454 7.74 1.82 17.16
N PHE A 455 7.88 1.09 16.05
CA PHE A 455 8.24 1.67 14.75
C PHE A 455 7.21 2.70 14.26
N SER A 456 5.93 2.50 14.59
CA SER A 456 4.84 3.41 14.21
C SER A 456 4.73 4.64 15.12
N VAL A 457 4.99 4.45 16.40
CA VAL A 457 4.89 5.49 17.43
C VAL A 457 6.10 6.43 17.38
N ALA A 458 7.32 5.90 17.21
CA ALA A 458 8.55 6.70 17.33
C ALA A 458 8.60 7.93 16.40
N PRO A 459 8.26 7.85 15.10
CA PRO A 459 8.21 9.03 14.24
C PRO A 459 7.20 10.07 14.71
N VAL A 460 6.03 9.64 15.19
CA VAL A 460 5.00 10.55 15.72
C VAL A 460 5.48 11.28 16.97
N VAL A 461 6.20 10.59 17.86
CA VAL A 461 6.81 11.22 19.05
C VAL A 461 7.82 12.29 18.65
N ILE A 462 8.65 12.03 17.63
CA ILE A 462 9.61 13.02 17.12
C ILE A 462 8.86 14.26 16.60
N VAL A 463 7.81 14.06 15.80
CA VAL A 463 6.97 15.17 15.32
C VAL A 463 6.31 15.91 16.47
N PHE A 464 5.81 15.19 17.47
CA PHE A 464 5.17 15.78 18.65
C PHE A 464 6.14 16.71 19.42
N ILE A 465 7.40 16.29 19.58
CA ILE A 465 8.45 17.08 20.22
C ILE A 465 8.76 18.34 19.40
N ILE A 466 8.95 18.20 18.08
CA ILE A 466 9.37 19.30 17.19
C ILE A 466 8.25 20.33 17.04
N VAL A 467 7.02 19.87 16.80
CA VAL A 467 5.88 20.71 16.41
C VAL A 467 5.17 21.30 17.63
N ALA A 468 4.78 20.48 18.61
CA ALA A 468 3.93 20.90 19.72
C ALA A 468 4.71 21.35 20.96
N ARG A 469 5.99 20.94 21.09
CA ARG A 469 6.88 21.27 22.23
C ARG A 469 6.19 21.08 23.60
N PRO A 470 5.64 19.89 23.88
CA PRO A 470 4.87 19.63 25.10
C PRO A 470 5.76 19.62 26.36
N PRO A 471 5.19 19.92 27.54
CA PRO A 471 5.88 19.66 28.81
C PRO A 471 6.11 18.16 29.01
N LEU A 472 7.13 17.81 29.82
CA LEU A 472 7.57 16.42 30.01
C LEU A 472 6.44 15.48 30.45
N LEU A 473 5.54 15.94 31.33
CA LEU A 473 4.39 15.15 31.79
C LEU A 473 3.47 14.73 30.63
N LEU A 474 3.11 15.68 29.75
CA LEU A 474 2.26 15.41 28.60
C LEU A 474 2.98 14.60 27.53
N LEU A 475 4.27 14.85 27.32
CA LEU A 475 5.09 14.06 26.40
C LEU A 475 5.10 12.58 26.81
N VAL A 476 5.49 12.30 28.06
CA VAL A 476 5.59 10.92 28.56
C VAL A 476 4.20 10.30 28.67
N GLY A 477 3.24 11.00 29.27
CA GLY A 477 1.90 10.47 29.49
C GLY A 477 1.15 10.16 28.19
N ALA A 478 1.17 11.06 27.21
CA ALA A 478 0.56 10.82 25.91
C ALA A 478 1.28 9.74 25.10
N THR A 479 2.62 9.65 25.18
CA THR A 479 3.39 8.60 24.50
C THR A 479 3.10 7.22 25.10
N VAL A 480 3.05 7.10 26.43
CA VAL A 480 2.73 5.84 27.11
C VAL A 480 1.28 5.43 26.85
N ALA A 481 0.33 6.37 26.93
CA ALA A 481 -1.07 6.11 26.62
C ALA A 481 -1.28 5.72 25.14
N GLY A 482 -0.64 6.46 24.22
CA GLY A 482 -0.65 6.18 22.80
C GLY A 482 -0.08 4.79 22.49
N LEU A 483 1.12 4.47 22.99
CA LEU A 483 1.73 3.16 22.79
C LEU A 483 0.88 2.02 23.38
N ALA A 484 0.35 2.19 24.60
CA ALA A 484 -0.50 1.18 25.23
C ALA A 484 -1.79 0.93 24.42
N ALA A 485 -2.44 2.01 23.95
CA ALA A 485 -3.63 1.91 23.10
C ALA A 485 -3.31 1.33 21.71
N SER A 486 -2.15 1.66 21.12
CA SER A 486 -1.66 1.06 19.87
C SER A 486 -1.46 -0.43 20.00
N LEU A 487 -0.84 -0.89 21.10
CA LEU A 487 -0.68 -2.31 21.38
C LEU A 487 -2.06 -2.98 21.51
N LEU A 488 -3.00 -2.38 22.25
CA LEU A 488 -4.36 -2.90 22.38
C LEU A 488 -5.06 -3.02 21.02
N ALA A 489 -4.96 -2.01 20.16
CA ALA A 489 -5.47 -2.07 18.80
C ALA A 489 -4.85 -3.24 18.01
N LEU A 490 -3.53 -3.41 18.07
CA LEU A 490 -2.85 -4.53 17.39
C LEU A 490 -3.27 -5.91 17.95
N LEU A 491 -3.52 -6.02 19.26
CA LEU A 491 -4.02 -7.26 19.87
C LEU A 491 -5.44 -7.58 19.40
N LEU A 492 -6.33 -6.57 19.32
CA LEU A 492 -7.67 -6.72 18.76
C LEU A 492 -7.61 -7.10 17.28
N GLY A 493 -6.67 -6.55 16.51
CA GLY A 493 -6.43 -6.95 15.12
C GLY A 493 -5.99 -8.40 15.00
N LEU A 494 -5.09 -8.85 15.89
CA LEU A 494 -4.68 -10.27 15.95
C LEU A 494 -5.86 -11.18 16.29
N LEU A 495 -6.73 -10.77 17.23
CA LEU A 495 -7.96 -11.49 17.56
C LEU A 495 -8.88 -11.64 16.34
N VAL A 496 -9.12 -10.55 15.59
CA VAL A 496 -9.93 -10.58 14.36
C VAL A 496 -9.37 -11.59 13.37
N ASP A 497 -8.04 -11.63 13.21
CA ASP A 497 -7.40 -12.56 12.28
C ASP A 497 -7.42 -14.02 12.76
N ILE A 498 -7.32 -14.28 14.06
CA ILE A 498 -7.48 -15.61 14.66
C ILE A 498 -8.91 -16.14 14.46
N VAL A 499 -9.90 -15.28 14.66
CA VAL A 499 -11.31 -15.68 14.53
C VAL A 499 -11.68 -15.93 13.06
N ARG A 500 -11.08 -15.19 12.12
CA ARG A 500 -11.40 -15.26 10.68
C ARG A 500 -10.14 -15.28 9.79
N PRO A 501 -9.28 -16.31 9.86
CA PRO A 501 -8.05 -16.32 9.08
C PRO A 501 -8.35 -16.49 7.59
N TYR A 502 -7.69 -15.69 6.74
CA TYR A 502 -7.78 -15.81 5.29
C TYR A 502 -6.57 -16.59 4.76
N LEU A 503 -6.73 -17.92 4.60
CA LEU A 503 -5.63 -18.84 4.27
C LEU A 503 -5.57 -19.26 2.79
N THR A 504 -6.60 -18.97 2.01
CA THR A 504 -6.78 -19.49 0.64
C THR A 504 -6.31 -18.52 -0.46
N TRP A 505 -5.56 -17.48 -0.11
CA TRP A 505 -5.05 -16.51 -1.09
C TRP A 505 -4.04 -17.13 -2.05
N THR A 506 -4.00 -16.61 -3.29
CA THR A 506 -3.06 -17.05 -4.33
C THR A 506 -1.91 -16.07 -4.56
N ASN A 507 -2.04 -14.84 -4.06
CA ASN A 507 -1.01 -13.81 -4.14
C ASN A 507 -0.95 -13.12 -2.76
N PRO A 508 0.26 -12.84 -2.22
CA PRO A 508 0.44 -12.07 -0.99
C PRO A 508 -0.39 -10.78 -0.92
N GLN A 509 -0.64 -10.12 -2.05
CA GLN A 509 -1.51 -8.94 -2.12
C GLN A 509 -2.92 -9.21 -1.58
N GLN A 510 -3.49 -10.37 -1.88
CA GLN A 510 -4.83 -10.70 -1.42
C GLN A 510 -4.87 -10.94 0.08
N ALA A 511 -3.78 -11.46 0.67
CA ALA A 511 -3.68 -11.69 2.11
C ALA A 511 -3.83 -10.39 2.92
N VAL A 512 -3.46 -9.25 2.31
CA VAL A 512 -3.51 -7.93 2.95
C VAL A 512 -4.63 -7.06 2.41
N LYS A 513 -4.65 -6.77 1.10
CA LYS A 513 -5.57 -5.77 0.51
C LYS A 513 -6.98 -6.29 0.29
N SER A 514 -7.15 -7.58 0.02
CA SER A 514 -8.46 -8.20 -0.23
C SER A 514 -9.04 -8.85 1.03
N ASN A 515 -8.35 -8.73 2.17
CA ASN A 515 -8.76 -9.34 3.42
C ASN A 515 -9.74 -8.44 4.16
N LEU A 516 -10.98 -8.90 4.31
CA LEU A 516 -12.03 -8.19 5.04
C LEU A 516 -11.65 -7.92 6.51
N ASN A 517 -10.72 -8.69 7.08
CA ASN A 517 -10.22 -8.46 8.43
C ASN A 517 -9.62 -7.06 8.59
N ALA A 518 -9.01 -6.50 7.55
CA ALA A 518 -8.53 -5.12 7.56
C ALA A 518 -9.67 -4.12 7.74
N VAL A 519 -10.80 -4.30 7.04
CA VAL A 519 -11.97 -3.41 7.14
C VAL A 519 -12.65 -3.54 8.51
N ILE A 520 -12.80 -4.76 9.01
CA ILE A 520 -13.33 -5.00 10.36
C ILE A 520 -12.43 -4.30 11.39
N MET A 521 -11.11 -4.42 11.24
CA MET A 521 -10.16 -3.79 12.14
C MET A 521 -10.24 -2.26 12.09
N MET A 522 -10.43 -1.64 10.92
CA MET A 522 -10.65 -0.20 10.83
C MET A 522 -11.88 0.26 11.64
N GLY A 523 -12.96 -0.54 11.62
CA GLY A 523 -14.15 -0.26 12.44
C GLY A 523 -13.89 -0.41 13.94
N VAL A 524 -13.21 -1.49 14.35
CA VAL A 524 -12.81 -1.73 15.75
C VAL A 524 -11.91 -0.61 16.26
N GLU A 525 -10.95 -0.19 15.45
CA GLU A 525 -10.04 0.91 15.76
C GLU A 525 -10.78 2.24 15.92
N LEU A 526 -11.71 2.56 15.01
CA LEU A 526 -12.52 3.77 15.13
C LEU A 526 -13.31 3.79 16.44
N VAL A 527 -13.94 2.66 16.80
CA VAL A 527 -14.67 2.53 18.08
C VAL A 527 -13.73 2.71 19.27
N LEU A 528 -12.53 2.11 19.22
CA LEU A 528 -11.53 2.26 20.27
C LEU A 528 -11.08 3.73 20.41
N LEU A 529 -10.77 4.39 19.30
CA LEU A 529 -10.26 5.76 19.27
C LEU A 529 -11.32 6.76 19.73
N VAL A 530 -12.56 6.64 19.25
CA VAL A 530 -13.70 7.46 19.70
C VAL A 530 -14.01 7.18 21.16
N GLY A 531 -14.04 5.92 21.60
CA GLY A 531 -14.28 5.55 23.00
C GLY A 531 -13.24 6.15 23.94
N LEU A 532 -11.96 5.95 23.66
CA LEU A 532 -10.86 6.53 24.45
C LEU A 532 -10.88 8.07 24.42
N GLY A 533 -11.16 8.68 23.26
CA GLY A 533 -11.27 10.13 23.14
C GLY A 533 -12.43 10.72 23.96
N LEU A 534 -13.62 10.11 23.90
CA LEU A 534 -14.79 10.54 24.69
C LEU A 534 -14.57 10.36 26.19
N THR A 535 -13.94 9.25 26.61
CA THR A 535 -13.60 9.06 28.03
C THR A 535 -12.60 10.10 28.51
N ALA A 536 -11.54 10.39 27.74
CA ALA A 536 -10.58 11.44 28.05
C ALA A 536 -11.26 12.82 28.18
N TYR A 537 -12.13 13.15 27.23
CA TYR A 537 -12.89 14.39 27.25
C TYR A 537 -13.82 14.47 28.46
N GLY A 538 -14.56 13.41 28.79
CA GLY A 538 -15.46 13.37 29.95
C GLY A 538 -14.72 13.50 31.28
N LEU A 539 -13.60 12.79 31.43
CA LEU A 539 -12.75 12.85 32.63
C LEU A 539 -12.20 14.28 32.85
N HIS A 540 -11.73 14.93 31.79
CA HIS A 540 -11.14 16.26 31.91
C HIS A 540 -12.19 17.37 32.06
N THR A 541 -13.24 17.37 31.23
CA THR A 541 -14.21 18.48 31.18
C THR A 541 -15.39 18.36 32.11
N ARG A 542 -15.93 17.14 32.30
CA ARG A 542 -17.12 16.91 33.13
C ARG A 542 -16.74 16.66 34.58
N LEU A 543 -15.70 15.87 34.80
CA LEU A 543 -15.21 15.50 36.15
C LEU A 543 -14.13 16.45 36.67
N GLY A 544 -13.64 17.38 35.84
CA GLY A 544 -12.65 18.38 36.24
C GLY A 544 -11.29 17.80 36.63
N LEU A 545 -10.97 16.58 36.16
CA LEU A 545 -9.69 15.96 36.48
C LEU A 545 -8.55 16.69 35.80
N ALA A 546 -7.46 16.90 36.56
CA ALA A 546 -6.22 17.40 35.99
C ALA A 546 -5.65 16.42 34.92
N GLU A 547 -4.70 16.92 34.13
CA GLU A 547 -4.13 16.19 32.98
C GLU A 547 -3.52 14.84 33.38
N GLY A 548 -2.72 14.81 34.46
CA GLY A 548 -2.08 13.60 34.97
C GLY A 548 -3.08 12.51 35.38
N PRO A 549 -4.00 12.78 36.32
CA PRO A 549 -5.05 11.83 36.71
C PRO A 549 -5.89 11.31 35.54
N THR A 550 -6.18 12.18 34.55
CA THR A 550 -6.91 11.77 33.34
C THR A 550 -6.13 10.72 32.55
N LEU A 551 -4.83 10.93 32.35
CA LEU A 551 -3.95 9.97 31.65
C LEU A 551 -3.81 8.65 32.41
N VAL A 552 -3.74 8.70 33.75
CA VAL A 552 -3.69 7.48 34.59
C VAL A 552 -5.00 6.69 34.48
N CYS A 553 -6.15 7.36 34.51
CA CYS A 553 -7.45 6.71 34.33
C CYS A 553 -7.58 6.06 32.94
N LEU A 554 -7.11 6.75 31.89
CA LEU A 554 -7.06 6.20 30.53
C LEU A 554 -6.17 4.95 30.45
N LEU A 555 -4.98 4.99 31.05
CA LEU A 555 -4.09 3.83 31.11
C LEU A 555 -4.72 2.66 31.88
N GLY A 556 -5.43 2.94 32.98
CA GLY A 556 -6.19 1.93 33.71
C GLY A 556 -7.26 1.27 32.85
N LEU A 557 -8.05 2.06 32.10
CA LEU A 557 -9.06 1.56 31.17
C LEU A 557 -8.42 0.71 30.06
N ILE A 558 -7.33 1.19 29.45
CA ILE A 558 -6.59 0.46 28.42
C ILE A 558 -6.08 -0.88 28.99
N GLY A 559 -5.56 -0.89 30.21
CA GLY A 559 -5.10 -2.11 30.89
C GLY A 559 -6.22 -3.13 31.13
N LEU A 560 -7.41 -2.68 31.52
CA LEU A 560 -8.58 -3.55 31.69
C LEU A 560 -9.03 -4.15 30.35
N LEU A 561 -9.12 -3.32 29.30
CA LEU A 561 -9.45 -3.77 27.95
C LEU A 561 -8.39 -4.74 27.40
N TRP A 562 -7.11 -4.50 27.70
CA TRP A 562 -6.01 -5.38 27.34
C TRP A 562 -6.14 -6.77 27.95
N VAL A 563 -6.45 -6.87 29.25
CA VAL A 563 -6.63 -8.17 29.92
C VAL A 563 -7.80 -8.95 29.30
N ALA A 564 -8.92 -8.27 29.02
CA ALA A 564 -10.07 -8.88 28.37
C ALA A 564 -9.73 -9.37 26.94
N ALA A 565 -9.09 -8.51 26.14
CA ALA A 565 -8.66 -8.84 24.79
C ALA A 565 -7.65 -9.99 24.78
N TRP A 566 -6.68 -9.99 25.70
CA TRP A 566 -5.67 -11.04 25.80
C TRP A 566 -6.28 -12.41 26.07
N ARG A 567 -7.19 -12.49 27.05
CA ARG A 567 -7.91 -13.74 27.36
C ARG A 567 -8.72 -14.24 26.17
N ALA A 568 -9.42 -13.34 25.48
CA ALA A 568 -10.17 -13.68 24.27
C ALA A 568 -9.24 -14.19 23.14
N THR A 569 -8.10 -13.54 22.92
CA THR A 569 -7.10 -13.94 21.91
C THR A 569 -6.52 -15.31 22.19
N VAL A 570 -6.14 -15.60 23.44
CA VAL A 570 -5.59 -16.91 23.81
C VAL A 570 -6.65 -18.02 23.69
N ALA A 571 -7.89 -17.77 24.13
CA ALA A 571 -8.98 -18.73 23.99
C ALA A 571 -9.31 -19.01 22.52
N ALA A 572 -9.39 -17.96 21.69
CA ALA A 572 -9.63 -18.10 20.26
C ALA A 572 -8.46 -18.81 19.55
N ALA A 573 -7.22 -18.58 19.99
CA ALA A 573 -6.05 -19.26 19.45
C ALA A 573 -6.07 -20.75 19.77
N ALA A 574 -6.42 -21.13 21.01
CA ALA A 574 -6.55 -22.53 21.40
C ALA A 574 -7.53 -23.27 20.49
N ASP A 575 -8.73 -22.71 20.31
CA ASP A 575 -9.74 -23.25 19.40
C ASP A 575 -9.23 -23.32 17.95
N LEU A 576 -8.58 -22.27 17.44
CA LEU A 576 -8.05 -22.26 16.07
C LEU A 576 -6.99 -23.35 15.80
N TYR A 577 -6.06 -23.54 16.74
CA TYR A 577 -4.98 -24.52 16.59
C TYR A 577 -5.48 -25.96 16.80
N GLU A 578 -6.52 -26.18 17.60
CA GLU A 578 -7.11 -27.50 17.85
C GLU A 578 -8.15 -27.93 16.80
N ARG A 579 -8.79 -26.97 16.11
CA ARG A 579 -9.77 -27.25 15.04
C ARG A 579 -9.18 -28.15 13.96
N ARG A 580 -9.92 -29.19 13.57
CA ARG A 580 -9.54 -30.13 12.50
C ARG A 580 -9.84 -29.61 11.08
N ASP A 581 -10.69 -28.59 10.96
CA ASP A 581 -11.22 -28.12 9.68
C ASP A 581 -10.30 -27.11 8.98
N PHE A 582 -9.14 -27.52 8.46
CA PHE A 582 -8.34 -26.71 7.52
C PHE A 582 -7.45 -27.55 6.61
#